data_AF-A0A515CRF6-F1
#
_entry.id   AF-A0A515CRF6-F1
#
_cell.length_a   1.000
_cell.length_b   1.000
_cell.length_c   1.000
_cell.angle_alpha   90.00
_cell.angle_beta   90.00
_cell.angle_gamma   90.00
#
_symmetry.space_group_name_H-M   'P 1'
#
loop_
_entity.id
_entity.type
_entity.pdbx_description
1 polymer ?
#
loop_
_entity_poly.entity_id
_entity_poly.type
_entity_poly.pdbx_seq_one_letter_code
_entity_poly.pdbx_strand_id
1 'polypeptide(L)'
;MKSINDIRRENLRDIINRDFDGRQVRLAERLDINANVISRWLKPPTDKNHKGIGDSVARKIEVTANKPKFWLDRDHMLALAAGAEPAQEETEVGDIVATNLELWMSNNRELSSQAKVGTAAGVGQSTVNRVLSREGNITINSLEAIAGAFGRRGYELLLKPKDPTLINYDRSQFAQLSAEDKAKIESFIEFVMQQARN
;
A
#
# COMPACT_ATOMS: atom_id res chain seq x y z
N MET A 1 -5.97 28.88 -14.30
CA MET A 1 -4.59 28.66 -13.83
C MET A 1 -4.68 28.39 -12.33
N LYS A 2 -4.28 27.21 -11.84
CA LYS A 2 -4.36 26.88 -10.40
C LYS A 2 -3.30 27.69 -9.64
N SER A 3 -3.62 28.10 -8.41
CA SER A 3 -2.61 28.73 -7.55
C SER A 3 -1.61 27.69 -7.02
N ILE A 4 -0.41 28.12 -6.65
CA ILE A 4 0.58 27.23 -6.02
C ILE A 4 0.04 26.54 -4.75
N ASN A 5 -0.81 27.24 -3.98
CA ASN A 5 -1.45 26.67 -2.80
C ASN A 5 -2.48 25.59 -3.14
N ASP A 6 -3.19 25.75 -4.26
CA ASP A 6 -4.13 24.73 -4.73
C ASP A 6 -3.39 23.48 -5.23
N ILE A 7 -2.30 23.66 -5.99
CA ILE A 7 -1.43 22.58 -6.45
C ILE A 7 -0.85 21.81 -5.26
N ARG A 8 -0.25 22.51 -4.29
CA ARG A 8 0.29 21.90 -3.07
C ARG A 8 -0.76 21.14 -2.28
N ARG A 9 -2.00 21.67 -2.17
CA ARG A 9 -3.10 21.00 -1.47
C ARG A 9 -3.52 19.72 -2.17
N GLU A 10 -3.65 19.73 -3.49
CA GLU A 10 -4.00 18.55 -4.28
C GLU A 10 -2.91 17.49 -4.18
N ASN A 11 -1.64 17.88 -4.35
CA ASN A 11 -0.50 16.99 -4.21
C ASN A 11 -0.35 16.43 -2.79
N LEU A 12 -0.67 17.22 -1.76
CA LEU A 12 -0.71 16.75 -0.37
C LEU A 12 -1.80 15.69 -0.16
N ARG A 13 -2.97 15.83 -0.79
CA ARG A 13 -4.00 14.78 -0.76
C ARG A 13 -3.49 13.50 -1.41
N ASP A 14 -2.79 13.63 -2.54
CA ASP A 14 -2.21 12.47 -3.22
C ASP A 14 -1.18 11.76 -2.34
N ILE A 15 -0.24 12.51 -1.74
CA ILE A 15 0.73 11.97 -0.77
C ILE A 15 0.03 11.26 0.38
N ILE A 16 -0.96 11.89 1.03
CA ILE A 16 -1.64 11.28 2.18
C ILE A 16 -2.33 9.98 1.77
N ASN A 17 -2.98 9.98 0.61
CA ASN A 17 -3.65 8.79 0.11
C ASN A 17 -2.65 7.69 -0.24
N ARG A 18 -1.53 8.02 -0.90
CA ARG A 18 -0.53 7.08 -1.43
C ARG A 18 0.41 6.57 -0.37
N ASP A 19 1.11 7.48 0.29
CA ASP A 19 2.21 7.14 1.17
C ASP A 19 1.77 6.92 2.63
N PHE A 20 0.57 7.40 3.00
CA PHE A 20 0.06 7.36 4.37
C PHE A 20 -1.31 6.69 4.52
N ASP A 21 -1.70 5.87 3.53
CA ASP A 21 -2.92 5.05 3.52
C ASP A 21 -4.22 5.85 3.77
N GLY A 22 -4.25 7.11 3.31
CA GLY A 22 -5.37 8.03 3.51
C GLY A 22 -5.48 8.61 4.93
N ARG A 23 -4.55 8.28 5.83
CA ARG A 23 -4.60 8.66 7.25
C ARG A 23 -3.73 9.89 7.53
N GLN A 24 -4.38 11.05 7.66
CA GLN A 24 -3.71 12.32 8.02
C GLN A 24 -2.88 12.22 9.30
N VAL A 25 -3.33 11.43 10.28
CA VAL A 25 -2.64 11.23 11.56
C VAL A 25 -1.23 10.67 11.36
N ARG A 26 -1.04 9.73 10.41
CA ARG A 26 0.28 9.13 10.13
C ARG A 26 1.27 10.14 9.58
N LEU A 27 0.80 11.03 8.69
CA LEU A 27 1.62 12.13 8.20
C LEU A 27 1.94 13.13 9.32
N ALA A 28 0.97 13.40 10.21
CA ALA A 28 1.15 14.31 11.34
C ALA A 28 2.22 13.82 12.32
N GLU A 29 2.17 12.54 12.67
CA GLU A 29 3.17 11.86 13.51
C GLU A 29 4.57 11.96 12.89
N ARG A 30 4.69 11.70 11.58
CA ARG A 30 5.99 11.73 10.90
C ARG A 30 6.55 13.15 10.71
N LEU A 31 5.67 14.15 10.64
CA LEU A 31 6.04 15.56 10.60
C LEU A 31 6.29 16.15 11.99
N ASP A 32 5.98 15.43 13.07
CA ASP A 32 5.98 15.92 14.45
C ASP A 32 5.11 17.19 14.60
N ILE A 33 3.87 17.12 14.11
CA ILE A 33 2.90 18.22 14.20
C ILE A 33 1.52 17.69 14.59
N ASN A 34 0.65 18.60 15.05
CA ASN A 34 -0.74 18.26 15.34
C ASN A 34 -1.54 17.97 14.04
N ALA A 35 -2.30 16.86 14.01
CA ALA A 35 -3.11 16.46 12.86
C ALA A 35 -4.13 17.52 12.39
N ASN A 36 -4.60 18.39 13.29
CA ASN A 36 -5.47 19.51 12.94
C ASN A 36 -4.81 20.51 11.97
N VAL A 37 -3.48 20.62 11.99
CA VAL A 37 -2.74 21.48 11.05
C VAL A 37 -2.88 20.94 9.62
N ILE A 38 -2.75 19.62 9.44
CA ILE A 38 -2.91 18.97 8.13
C ILE A 38 -4.34 19.13 7.64
N SER A 39 -5.34 18.94 8.51
CA SER A 39 -6.75 19.16 8.17
C SER A 39 -6.99 20.58 7.63
N ARG A 40 -6.35 21.61 8.21
CA ARG A 40 -6.44 23.00 7.75
C ARG A 40 -5.80 23.24 6.39
N TRP A 41 -4.69 22.55 6.07
CA TRP A 41 -4.08 22.59 4.75
C TRP A 41 -4.96 21.96 3.67
N LEU A 42 -5.71 20.92 4.04
CA LEU A 42 -6.58 20.19 3.13
C LEU A 42 -7.95 20.84 2.90
N LYS A 43 -8.33 21.85 3.68
CA LYS A 43 -9.60 22.58 3.48
C LYS A 43 -9.61 23.38 2.17
N PRO A 44 -10.78 23.57 1.54
CA PRO A 44 -10.89 24.45 0.37
C PRO A 44 -10.66 25.91 0.76
N PRO A 45 -10.24 26.79 -0.18
CA PRO A 45 -9.96 28.20 0.11
C PRO A 45 -11.18 28.99 0.59
N THR A 46 -12.38 28.46 0.34
CA THR A 46 -13.66 29.02 0.78
C THR A 46 -13.94 28.80 2.28
N ASP A 47 -13.20 27.91 2.95
CA ASP A 47 -13.35 27.65 4.38
C ASP A 47 -12.56 28.68 5.19
N LYS A 48 -13.20 29.30 6.18
CA LYS A 48 -12.58 30.27 7.10
C LYS A 48 -11.36 29.74 7.86
N ASN A 49 -11.24 28.41 8.02
CA ASN A 49 -10.13 27.76 8.71
C ASN A 49 -9.05 27.24 7.76
N HIS A 50 -9.18 27.52 6.46
CA HIS A 50 -8.17 27.14 5.48
C HIS A 50 -6.84 27.82 5.82
N LYS A 51 -5.74 27.06 5.71
CA LYS A 51 -4.39 27.59 5.73
C LYS A 51 -3.64 27.12 4.48
N GLY A 52 -2.95 28.05 3.82
CA GLY A 52 -2.04 27.71 2.72
C GLY A 52 -0.81 26.94 3.20
N ILE A 53 -0.14 26.26 2.27
CA ILE A 53 1.10 25.54 2.51
C ILE A 53 2.26 26.44 2.08
N GLY A 54 2.97 27.02 3.04
CA GLY A 54 4.15 27.85 2.78
C GLY A 54 5.37 27.04 2.33
N ASP A 55 6.39 27.71 1.80
CA ASP A 55 7.54 27.06 1.17
C ASP A 55 8.34 26.14 2.09
N SER A 56 8.61 26.58 3.33
CA SER A 56 9.32 25.78 4.33
C SER A 56 8.56 24.50 4.68
N VAL A 57 7.24 24.61 4.84
CA VAL A 57 6.35 23.47 5.11
C VAL A 57 6.31 22.52 3.91
N ALA A 58 6.21 23.06 2.69
CA ALA A 58 6.24 22.25 1.47
C ALA A 58 7.54 21.42 1.39
N ARG A 59 8.71 22.03 1.64
CA ARG A 59 9.97 21.27 1.68
C ARG A 59 9.97 20.16 2.72
N LYS A 60 9.45 20.45 3.93
CA LYS A 60 9.39 19.46 5.01
C LYS A 60 8.49 18.28 4.64
N ILE A 61 7.34 18.54 4.00
CA ILE A 61 6.45 17.49 3.52
C ILE A 61 7.13 16.65 2.43
N GLU A 62 7.79 17.28 1.46
CA GLU A 62 8.52 16.58 0.38
C GLU A 62 9.54 15.58 0.96
N VAL A 63 10.39 16.05 1.88
CA VAL A 63 11.39 15.19 2.54
C VAL A 63 10.71 14.05 3.32
N THR A 64 9.64 14.35 4.04
CA THR A 64 8.93 13.37 4.88
C THR A 64 8.24 12.28 4.05
N ALA A 65 7.74 12.66 2.87
CA ALA A 65 7.09 11.79 1.91
C ALA A 65 8.08 11.16 0.90
N ASN A 66 9.39 11.34 1.10
CA ASN A 66 10.45 10.87 0.20
C ASN A 66 10.23 11.30 -1.26
N LYS A 67 9.82 12.56 -1.46
CA LYS A 67 9.59 13.16 -2.78
C LYS A 67 10.75 14.09 -3.14
N PRO A 68 11.07 14.24 -4.44
CA PRO A 68 12.11 15.17 -4.87
C PRO A 68 11.73 16.61 -4.54
N LYS A 69 12.76 17.46 -4.43
CA LYS A 69 12.55 18.89 -4.18
C LYS A 69 11.68 19.50 -5.30
N PHE A 70 10.68 20.28 -4.91
CA PHE A 70 9.69 20.94 -5.77
C PHE A 70 8.64 20.02 -6.37
N TRP A 71 8.53 18.79 -5.87
CA TRP A 71 7.44 17.89 -6.26
C TRP A 71 6.08 18.48 -5.87
N LEU A 72 5.92 19.03 -4.67
CA LEU A 72 4.63 19.59 -4.23
C LEU A 72 4.16 20.80 -5.06
N ASP A 73 5.07 21.43 -5.81
CA ASP A 73 4.80 22.64 -6.59
C ASP A 73 4.38 22.37 -8.03
N ARG A 74 4.48 21.11 -8.49
CA ARG A 74 4.15 20.71 -9.87
C ARG A 74 2.71 20.23 -9.96
N ASP A 75 1.97 20.66 -10.98
CA ASP A 75 0.59 20.19 -11.19
C ASP A 75 0.59 18.79 -11.81
N HIS A 76 0.69 17.77 -10.96
CA HIS A 76 0.69 16.36 -11.35
C HIS A 76 -0.67 15.92 -11.91
N MET A 77 -1.77 16.53 -11.47
CA MET A 77 -3.11 16.25 -11.99
C MET A 77 -3.25 16.68 -13.45
N LEU A 78 -2.69 17.85 -13.80
CA LEU A 78 -2.64 18.32 -15.19
C LEU A 78 -1.71 17.44 -16.03
N ALA A 79 -0.56 17.03 -15.48
CA ALA A 79 0.39 16.17 -16.17
C ALA A 79 -0.18 14.75 -16.44
N LEU A 80 -0.92 14.18 -15.49
CA LEU A 80 -1.66 12.92 -15.66
C LEU A 80 -2.73 13.05 -16.75
N ALA A 81 -3.52 14.13 -16.73
CA ALA A 81 -4.56 14.37 -17.73
C ALA A 81 -3.98 14.59 -19.15
N ALA A 82 -2.75 15.11 -19.24
CA ALA A 82 -2.02 15.28 -20.48
C ALA A 82 -1.23 14.01 -20.91
N GLY A 83 -1.30 12.92 -20.15
CA GLY A 83 -0.54 11.69 -20.42
C GLY A 83 0.99 11.87 -20.32
N ALA A 84 1.45 12.92 -19.63
CA ALA A 84 2.85 13.33 -19.56
C ALA A 84 3.56 12.89 -18.27
N GLU A 85 2.84 12.32 -17.30
CA GLU A 85 3.47 11.65 -16.16
C GLU A 85 4.00 10.29 -16.60
N PRO A 86 5.20 9.88 -16.15
CA PRO A 86 5.63 8.51 -16.34
C PRO A 86 4.57 7.62 -15.68
N ALA A 87 3.95 6.73 -16.47
CA ALA A 87 3.21 5.61 -15.93
C ALA A 87 4.11 4.98 -14.87
N GLN A 88 3.65 4.95 -13.62
CA GLN A 88 4.44 4.39 -12.53
C GLN A 88 4.89 3.01 -12.96
N GLU A 89 6.20 2.74 -12.84
CA GLU A 89 6.78 1.49 -13.32
C GLU A 89 6.06 0.31 -12.67
N GLU A 90 5.28 -0.42 -13.48
CA GLU A 90 4.75 -1.70 -13.09
C GLU A 90 5.95 -2.56 -12.68
N THR A 91 5.90 -3.09 -11.45
CA THR A 91 6.97 -3.94 -10.94
C THR A 91 6.52 -5.39 -11.00
N GLU A 92 7.46 -6.33 -11.21
CA GLU A 92 7.14 -7.77 -11.14
C GLU A 92 6.49 -8.13 -9.78
N VAL A 93 6.90 -7.45 -8.70
CA VAL A 93 6.29 -7.62 -7.38
C VAL A 93 4.85 -7.09 -7.36
N GLY A 94 4.60 -5.93 -7.97
CA GLY A 94 3.25 -5.37 -8.14
C GLY A 94 2.32 -6.30 -8.90
N ASP A 95 2.82 -6.95 -9.96
CA ASP A 95 2.10 -7.97 -10.73
C ASP A 95 1.70 -9.18 -9.86
N ILE A 96 2.65 -9.70 -9.07
CA ILE A 96 2.40 -10.85 -8.19
C ILE A 96 1.33 -10.50 -7.15
N VAL A 97 1.46 -9.35 -6.50
CA VAL A 97 0.50 -8.89 -5.50
C VAL A 97 -0.88 -8.70 -6.10
N ALA A 98 -0.98 -8.02 -7.26
CA ALA A 98 -2.23 -7.78 -7.96
C ALA A 98 -2.92 -9.11 -8.30
N THR A 99 -2.19 -10.04 -8.94
CA THR A 99 -2.70 -11.36 -9.35
C THR A 99 -3.20 -12.16 -8.15
N ASN A 100 -2.45 -12.17 -7.05
CA ASN A 100 -2.85 -12.87 -5.83
C ASN A 100 -4.10 -12.26 -5.21
N LEU A 101 -4.18 -10.92 -5.15
CA LEU A 101 -5.35 -10.24 -4.61
C LEU A 101 -6.60 -10.49 -5.47
N GLU A 102 -6.48 -10.47 -6.80
CA GLU A 102 -7.57 -10.81 -7.72
C GLU A 102 -8.10 -12.22 -7.48
N LEU A 103 -7.21 -13.20 -7.32
CA LEU A 103 -7.57 -14.58 -7.02
C LEU A 103 -8.28 -14.71 -5.66
N TRP A 104 -7.86 -13.95 -4.66
CA TRP A 104 -8.50 -13.99 -3.34
C TRP A 104 -9.90 -13.36 -3.39
N MET A 105 -10.05 -12.26 -4.13
CA MET A 105 -11.33 -11.61 -4.36
C MET A 105 -12.30 -12.49 -5.17
N SER A 106 -11.83 -13.18 -6.21
CA SER A 106 -12.68 -14.06 -7.03
C SER A 106 -13.20 -15.28 -6.25
N ASN A 107 -12.42 -15.76 -5.29
CA ASN A 107 -12.75 -16.91 -4.46
C ASN A 107 -13.54 -16.54 -3.18
N ASN A 108 -13.75 -15.26 -2.89
CA ASN A 108 -14.44 -14.80 -1.69
C ASN A 108 -15.67 -13.92 -2.04
N ARG A 109 -16.87 -14.43 -1.75
CA ARG A 109 -18.13 -13.71 -2.04
C ARG A 109 -18.31 -12.42 -1.22
N GLU A 110 -17.79 -12.40 0.01
CA GLU A 110 -17.92 -11.26 0.93
C GLU A 110 -16.94 -10.14 0.60
N LEU A 111 -15.77 -10.48 0.03
CA LEU A 111 -14.70 -9.56 -0.32
C LEU A 111 -14.45 -9.49 -1.83
N SER A 112 -15.52 -9.61 -2.62
CA SER A 112 -15.46 -9.70 -4.08
C SER A 112 -15.23 -8.38 -4.84
N SER A 113 -15.20 -7.24 -4.14
CA SER A 113 -15.00 -5.93 -4.78
C SER A 113 -14.02 -5.06 -4.01
N GLN A 114 -13.37 -4.13 -4.71
CA GLN A 114 -12.39 -3.21 -4.12
C GLN A 114 -12.96 -2.42 -2.94
N ALA A 115 -14.21 -1.97 -3.04
CA ALA A 115 -14.87 -1.22 -1.98
C ALA A 115 -15.10 -2.08 -0.72
N LYS A 116 -15.47 -3.35 -0.90
CA LYS A 116 -15.65 -4.31 0.20
C LYS A 116 -14.32 -4.62 0.88
N VAL A 117 -13.27 -4.89 0.09
CA VAL A 117 -11.91 -5.13 0.59
C VAL A 117 -11.40 -3.92 1.36
N GLY A 118 -11.51 -2.72 0.81
CA GLY A 118 -11.06 -1.49 1.47
C GLY A 118 -11.75 -1.27 2.81
N THR A 119 -13.07 -1.44 2.84
CA THR A 119 -13.86 -1.31 4.08
C THR A 119 -13.43 -2.33 5.13
N ALA A 120 -13.30 -3.61 4.75
CA ALA A 120 -12.90 -4.68 5.67
C ALA A 120 -11.45 -4.52 6.18
N ALA A 121 -10.54 -4.05 5.33
CA ALA A 121 -9.14 -3.82 5.67
C ALA A 121 -8.88 -2.48 6.39
N GLY A 122 -9.89 -1.59 6.49
CA GLY A 122 -9.71 -0.26 7.05
C GLY A 122 -8.77 0.63 6.23
N VAL A 123 -8.72 0.41 4.91
CA VAL A 123 -7.96 1.23 3.94
C VAL A 123 -8.90 1.83 2.91
N GLY A 124 -8.53 2.97 2.31
CA GLY A 124 -9.34 3.57 1.25
C GLY A 124 -9.45 2.66 0.02
N GLN A 125 -10.59 2.67 -0.69
CA GLN A 125 -10.77 1.94 -1.96
C GLN A 125 -9.65 2.25 -2.97
N SER A 126 -9.21 3.52 -3.03
CA SER A 126 -8.09 3.93 -3.88
C SER A 126 -6.83 3.12 -3.60
N THR A 127 -6.55 2.79 -2.33
CA THR A 127 -5.41 1.93 -1.94
C THR A 127 -5.50 0.56 -2.58
N VAL A 128 -6.69 -0.06 -2.56
CA VAL A 128 -6.93 -1.37 -3.18
C VAL A 128 -6.81 -1.27 -4.71
N ASN A 129 -7.34 -0.20 -5.31
CA ASN A 129 -7.22 0.01 -6.75
C ASN A 129 -5.76 0.13 -7.21
N ARG A 130 -4.92 0.82 -6.44
CA ARG A 130 -3.47 0.92 -6.74
C ARG A 130 -2.78 -0.43 -6.73
N VAL A 131 -3.12 -1.28 -5.77
CA VAL A 131 -2.60 -2.66 -5.71
C VAL A 131 -2.97 -3.40 -7.00
N LEU A 132 -4.24 -3.34 -7.40
CA LEU A 132 -4.73 -4.02 -8.61
C LEU A 132 -4.22 -3.38 -9.91
N SER A 133 -3.85 -2.10 -9.86
CA SER A 133 -3.24 -1.37 -10.97
C SER A 133 -1.72 -1.55 -11.03
N ARG A 134 -1.16 -2.51 -10.26
CA ARG A 134 0.27 -2.90 -10.26
C ARG A 134 1.23 -1.77 -9.85
N GLU A 135 0.73 -0.76 -9.15
CA GLU A 135 1.58 0.35 -8.69
C GLU A 135 2.60 -0.18 -7.67
N GLY A 136 3.90 0.08 -7.90
CA GLY A 136 4.98 -0.45 -7.07
C GLY A 136 5.12 0.17 -5.67
N ASN A 137 4.42 1.27 -5.38
CA ASN A 137 4.55 1.99 -4.10
C ASN A 137 3.39 1.68 -3.13
N ILE A 138 3.19 0.39 -2.82
CA ILE A 138 2.25 -0.05 -1.79
C ILE A 138 2.99 -0.22 -0.46
N THR A 139 2.42 0.33 0.62
CA THR A 139 3.01 0.17 1.95
C THR A 139 2.82 -1.25 2.49
N ILE A 140 3.81 -1.77 3.22
CA ILE A 140 3.71 -3.07 3.91
C ILE A 140 2.50 -3.11 4.85
N ASN A 141 2.19 -1.99 5.51
CA ASN A 141 1.02 -1.89 6.39
C ASN A 141 -0.30 -2.08 5.62
N SER A 142 -0.41 -1.53 4.41
CA SER A 142 -1.57 -1.74 3.56
C SER A 142 -1.66 -3.18 3.07
N LEU A 143 -0.53 -3.80 2.69
CA LEU A 143 -0.47 -5.23 2.35
C LEU A 143 -0.96 -6.12 3.50
N GLU A 144 -0.45 -5.91 4.72
CA GLU A 144 -0.88 -6.65 5.92
C GLU A 144 -2.36 -6.42 6.25
N ALA A 145 -2.85 -5.17 6.15
CA ALA A 145 -4.24 -4.86 6.42
C ALA A 145 -5.19 -5.51 5.40
N ILE A 146 -4.84 -5.46 4.11
CA ILE A 146 -5.60 -6.11 3.04
C ILE A 146 -5.61 -7.62 3.25
N ALA A 147 -4.45 -8.23 3.50
CA ALA A 147 -4.39 -9.68 3.73
C ALA A 147 -5.14 -10.12 4.98
N GLY A 148 -5.07 -9.33 6.06
CA GLY A 148 -5.80 -9.56 7.30
C GLY A 148 -7.31 -9.60 7.10
N ALA A 149 -7.86 -8.82 6.17
CA ALA A 149 -9.29 -8.88 5.82
C ALA A 149 -9.71 -10.26 5.27
N PHE A 150 -8.81 -10.96 4.59
CA PHE A 150 -9.02 -12.33 4.11
C PHE A 150 -8.65 -13.41 5.14
N GLY A 151 -8.25 -13.02 6.36
CA GLY A 151 -7.73 -13.95 7.37
C GLY A 151 -6.34 -14.50 7.02
N ARG A 152 -5.58 -13.81 6.16
CA ARG A 152 -4.25 -14.22 5.66
C ARG A 152 -3.17 -13.26 6.13
N ARG A 153 -1.91 -13.58 5.85
CA ARG A 153 -0.73 -12.76 6.17
C ARG A 153 -0.27 -11.94 4.97
N GLY A 154 0.26 -10.73 5.20
CA GLY A 154 0.69 -9.84 4.12
C GLY A 154 1.76 -10.43 3.21
N TYR A 155 2.70 -11.21 3.74
CA TYR A 155 3.73 -11.88 2.94
C TYR A 155 3.15 -12.85 1.90
N GLU A 156 1.95 -13.41 2.11
CA GLU A 156 1.33 -14.34 1.16
C GLU A 156 0.96 -13.66 -0.17
N LEU A 157 0.72 -12.34 -0.15
CA LEU A 157 0.49 -11.57 -1.38
C LEU A 157 1.76 -11.45 -2.24
N LEU A 158 2.94 -11.59 -1.64
CA LEU A 158 4.24 -11.48 -2.32
C LEU A 158 4.71 -12.82 -2.91
N LEU A 159 4.01 -13.92 -2.64
CA LEU A 159 4.39 -15.25 -3.11
C LEU A 159 3.99 -15.43 -4.57
N LYS A 160 4.96 -15.76 -5.43
CA LYS A 160 4.67 -16.05 -6.83
C LYS A 160 3.77 -17.29 -6.94
N PRO A 161 2.65 -17.22 -7.68
CA PRO A 161 1.82 -18.40 -7.91
C PRO A 161 2.64 -19.52 -8.55
N LYS A 162 2.57 -20.73 -8.00
CA LYS A 162 3.32 -21.91 -8.48
C LYS A 162 4.85 -21.73 -8.43
N ASP A 163 5.36 -20.95 -7.48
CA ASP A 163 6.80 -20.91 -7.23
C ASP A 163 7.32 -22.31 -6.87
N PRO A 164 8.30 -22.87 -7.60
CA PRO A 164 8.83 -24.21 -7.32
C PRO A 164 9.59 -24.29 -5.99
N THR A 165 9.95 -23.15 -5.40
CA THR A 165 10.60 -23.07 -4.08
C THR A 165 9.59 -23.14 -2.93
N LEU A 166 8.29 -23.04 -3.22
CA LEU A 166 7.24 -23.08 -2.22
C LEU A 166 6.59 -24.46 -2.15
N ILE A 167 6.54 -25.01 -0.93
CA ILE A 167 5.77 -26.21 -0.65
C ILE A 167 4.29 -25.82 -0.55
N ASN A 168 3.42 -26.51 -1.30
CA ASN A 168 1.98 -26.32 -1.22
C ASN A 168 1.39 -27.18 -0.08
N TYR A 169 0.85 -26.55 0.95
CA TYR A 169 0.21 -27.21 2.08
C TYR A 169 -0.83 -26.29 2.74
N ASP A 170 -1.75 -26.87 3.52
CA ASP A 170 -2.71 -26.09 4.31
C ASP A 170 -2.02 -25.47 5.53
N ARG A 171 -1.79 -24.15 5.47
CA ARG A 171 -1.13 -23.38 6.52
C ARG A 171 -1.94 -23.33 7.82
N SER A 172 -3.27 -23.38 7.74
CA SER A 172 -4.14 -23.36 8.92
C SER A 172 -4.01 -24.67 9.69
N GLN A 173 -3.97 -25.79 8.98
CA GLN A 173 -3.71 -27.11 9.59
C GLN A 173 -2.29 -27.19 10.14
N PHE A 174 -1.29 -26.73 9.38
CA PHE A 174 0.10 -26.72 9.84
C PHE A 174 0.30 -25.87 11.10
N ALA A 175 -0.38 -24.72 11.20
CA ALA A 175 -0.32 -23.88 12.39
C ALA A 175 -0.80 -24.60 13.66
N GLN A 176 -1.80 -25.48 13.54
CA GLN A 176 -2.40 -26.25 14.63
C GLN A 176 -1.55 -27.45 15.08
N LEU A 177 -0.55 -27.86 14.30
CA LEU A 177 0.33 -28.99 14.66
C LEU A 177 1.15 -28.71 15.93
N SER A 178 1.44 -29.78 16.66
CA SER A 178 2.35 -29.77 17.80
C SER A 178 3.77 -29.35 17.36
N ALA A 179 4.57 -28.85 18.32
CA ALA A 179 5.97 -28.52 18.03
C ALA A 179 6.77 -29.77 17.59
N GLU A 180 6.43 -30.94 18.13
CA GLU A 180 7.06 -32.21 17.77
C GLU A 180 6.75 -32.61 16.32
N ASP A 181 5.49 -32.48 15.89
CA ASP A 181 5.11 -32.85 14.52
C ASP A 181 5.67 -31.87 13.50
N LYS A 182 5.77 -30.57 13.85
CA LYS A 182 6.49 -29.58 13.03
C LYS A 182 7.96 -29.96 12.85
N ALA A 183 8.64 -30.37 13.92
CA ALA A 183 10.04 -30.80 13.85
C ALA A 183 10.22 -32.08 13.01
N LYS A 184 9.26 -33.02 13.04
CA LYS A 184 9.26 -34.20 12.16
C LYS A 184 9.18 -33.81 10.68
N ILE A 185 8.31 -32.87 10.34
CA ILE A 185 8.17 -32.36 8.97
C ILE A 185 9.48 -31.70 8.51
N GLU A 186 10.06 -30.82 9.33
CA GLU A 186 11.33 -30.16 9.03
C GLU A 186 12.47 -31.18 8.82
N SER A 187 12.59 -32.15 9.72
CA SER A 187 13.61 -33.21 9.63
C SER A 187 13.46 -34.05 8.37
N PHE A 188 12.22 -34.36 7.97
CA PHE A 188 11.96 -35.12 6.75
C PHE A 188 12.30 -34.33 5.48
N ILE A 189 11.97 -33.04 5.44
CA ILE A 189 12.34 -32.15 4.34
C ILE A 189 13.86 -32.12 4.19
N GLU A 190 14.60 -31.93 5.28
CA GLU A 190 16.06 -31.92 5.28
C GLU A 190 16.64 -33.27 4.80
N PHE A 191 16.11 -34.38 5.31
CA PHE A 191 16.52 -35.73 4.89
C PHE A 191 16.35 -35.93 3.37
N VAL A 192 15.20 -35.57 2.81
CA VAL A 192 14.93 -35.70 1.36
C VAL A 192 15.89 -34.81 0.56
N MET A 193 16.18 -33.59 1.02
CA MET A 193 17.14 -32.70 0.36
C MET A 193 18.58 -33.26 0.40
N GLN A 194 18.99 -33.89 1.51
CA GLN A 194 20.30 -34.53 1.61
C GLN A 194 20.39 -35.76 0.70
N GLN A 195 19.33 -36.57 0.63
CA GLN A 195 19.28 -37.75 -0.25
C GLN A 195 19.37 -37.36 -1.72
N ALA A 196 18.71 -36.27 -2.14
CA ALA A 196 18.75 -35.81 -3.53
C ALA A 196 20.08 -35.16 -3.96
N ARG A 197 20.97 -34.86 -3.01
CA ARG A 197 22.32 -34.33 -3.28
C ARG A 197 23.37 -35.42 -3.51
N ASN A 198 23.06 -36.66 -3.15
CA ASN A 198 23.90 -37.86 -3.37
C ASN A 198 23.49 -38.58 -4.66
#